data_AF-A0A316KSM2-F1
#
_entry.id   AF-A0A316KSM2-F1
#
_cell.length_a   1.000
_cell.length_b   1.000
_cell.length_c   1.000
_cell.angle_alpha   90.00
_cell.angle_beta   90.00
_cell.angle_gamma   90.00
#
_symmetry.space_group_name_H-M   'P 1'
#
loop_
_entity.id
_entity.type
_entity.pdbx_description
1 polymer ?
#
loop_
_entity_poly.entity_id
_entity_poly.type
_entity_poly.pdbx_seq_one_letter_code
_entity_poly.pdbx_strand_id
1 'polypeptide(L)'
;MLLITCPYCGVAAEETELHGGGEAHLKRFGPESSDDDFTGYLFHRENPKGVHFERWRHVNGCGKWFHAARCTNTLEVFGTYSAQTTEPPKDILDTIRAKRPGFKWRDIA
;
A
#
# COMPACT_ATOMS: atom_id res chain seq x y z
N MET A 1 -17.82 6.16 1.32
CA MET A 1 -16.66 5.60 2.03
C MET A 1 -15.98 4.57 1.14
N LEU A 2 -14.68 4.31 1.32
CA LEU A 2 -13.99 3.25 0.58
C LEU A 2 -14.52 1.85 0.95
N LEU A 3 -14.53 0.94 -0.02
CA LEU A 3 -14.68 -0.50 0.20
C LEU A 3 -13.36 -1.19 -0.16
N ILE A 4 -12.75 -1.87 0.80
CA ILE A 4 -11.44 -2.49 0.65
C ILE A 4 -11.57 -3.97 1.05
N THR A 5 -11.29 -4.87 0.12
CA THR A 5 -11.38 -6.31 0.38
C THR A 5 -10.16 -6.79 1.17
N CYS A 6 -10.36 -7.37 2.34
CA CYS A 6 -9.27 -7.91 3.13
C CYS A 6 -8.78 -9.24 2.51
N PRO A 7 -7.50 -9.37 2.11
CA PRO A 7 -7.02 -10.57 1.42
C PRO A 7 -6.94 -11.81 2.33
N TYR A 8 -7.07 -11.63 3.65
CA TYR A 8 -6.98 -12.75 4.60
C TYR A 8 -8.32 -13.33 5.00
N CYS A 9 -9.36 -12.51 5.14
CA CYS A 9 -10.70 -12.98 5.54
C CYS A 9 -11.75 -12.84 4.43
N GLY A 10 -11.40 -12.24 3.28
CA GLY A 10 -12.30 -12.09 2.13
C GLY A 10 -13.41 -11.05 2.32
N VAL A 11 -13.53 -10.44 3.50
CA VAL A 11 -14.54 -9.41 3.79
C VAL A 11 -14.23 -8.16 2.97
N ALA A 12 -15.23 -7.67 2.24
CA ALA A 12 -15.25 -6.33 1.69
C ALA A 12 -15.56 -5.34 2.83
N ALA A 13 -14.50 -4.86 3.49
CA ALA A 13 -14.62 -4.02 4.67
C ALA A 13 -14.85 -2.56 4.27
N GLU A 14 -15.70 -1.88 5.02
CA GLU A 14 -15.87 -0.44 4.90
C GLU A 14 -14.69 0.27 5.57
N GLU A 15 -14.29 1.43 5.05
CA GLU A 15 -13.09 2.18 5.49
C GLU A 15 -12.98 2.37 7.02
N THR A 16 -14.10 2.56 7.71
CA THR A 16 -14.15 2.76 9.17
C THR A 16 -13.85 1.50 9.98
N GLU A 17 -13.90 0.32 9.35
CA GLU A 17 -13.47 -0.96 9.94
C GLU A 17 -11.95 -1.16 9.83
N LEU A 18 -11.28 -0.27 9.10
CA LEU A 18 -9.87 -0.35 8.74
C LEU A 18 -9.08 0.80 9.35
N HIS A 19 -7.78 0.58 9.52
CA HIS A 19 -6.83 1.62 9.91
C HIS A 19 -5.78 1.80 8.83
N GLY A 20 -5.63 3.03 8.33
CA GLY A 20 -4.62 3.39 7.35
C GLY A 20 -3.24 3.51 7.99
N GLY A 21 -2.23 2.91 7.37
CA GLY A 21 -0.83 2.91 7.82
C GLY A 21 0.14 3.69 6.94
N GLY A 22 -0.35 4.44 5.96
CA GLY A 22 0.49 5.19 5.01
C GLY A 22 1.22 4.28 4.01
N GLU A 23 2.34 4.74 3.47
CA GLU A 23 3.13 4.07 2.42
C GLU A 23 3.46 2.60 2.73
N ALA A 24 3.32 1.72 1.73
CA ALA A 24 3.74 0.33 1.74
C ALA A 24 5.20 0.15 1.26
N HIS A 25 5.74 -1.07 1.35
CA HIS A 25 7.08 -1.40 0.81
C HIS A 25 8.23 -0.54 1.38
N LEU A 26 8.08 -0.11 2.64
CA LEU A 26 9.12 0.60 3.38
C LEU A 26 10.11 -0.40 3.98
N LYS A 27 11.39 -0.23 3.65
CA LYS A 27 12.47 -0.92 4.34
C LYS A 27 12.68 -0.29 5.72
N ARG A 28 12.76 -1.13 6.75
CA ARG A 28 13.08 -0.67 8.11
C ARG A 28 14.58 -0.43 8.24
N PHE A 29 14.94 0.74 8.76
CA PHE A 29 16.30 1.06 9.20
C PHE A 29 16.32 1.21 10.73
N GLY A 30 17.40 0.76 11.35
CA GLY A 30 17.55 0.67 12.79
C GLY A 30 18.57 1.67 13.33
N PRO A 31 18.81 1.69 14.66
CA PRO A 31 19.81 2.56 15.27
C PRO A 31 21.24 2.34 14.79
N GLU A 32 21.53 1.17 14.22
CA GLU A 32 22.85 0.81 13.66
C GLU A 32 23.02 1.27 12.20
N SER A 33 22.00 1.90 11.60
CA SER A 33 22.07 2.46 10.25
C SER A 33 22.76 3.82 10.25
N SER A 34 23.10 4.35 9.07
CA SER A 34 23.59 5.73 8.96
C SER A 34 22.51 6.72 9.42
N ASP A 35 22.93 7.91 9.88
CA ASP A 35 22.00 8.97 10.28
C ASP A 35 21.03 9.34 9.15
N ASP A 36 21.51 9.37 7.91
CA ASP A 36 20.70 9.67 6.71
C ASP A 36 19.62 8.59 6.48
N ASP A 37 20.00 7.31 6.52
CA ASP A 37 19.07 6.19 6.34
C ASP A 37 18.04 6.14 7.47
N PHE A 38 18.48 6.34 8.71
CA PHE A 38 17.60 6.32 9.87
C PHE A 38 16.62 7.51 9.85
N THR A 39 17.11 8.71 9.53
CA THR A 39 16.28 9.91 9.35
C THR A 39 15.25 9.70 8.25
N GLY A 40 15.67 9.16 7.09
CA GLY A 40 14.77 8.82 5.98
C GLY A 40 13.68 7.84 6.40
N TYR A 41 14.04 6.78 7.11
CA TYR A 41 13.07 5.80 7.63
C TYR A 41 12.10 6.40 8.65
N LEU A 42 12.55 7.27 9.54
CA LEU A 42 11.71 7.86 10.57
C LEU A 42 10.70 8.87 9.99
N PHE A 43 11.13 9.70 9.05
CA PHE A 43 10.38 10.91 8.70
C PHE A 43 9.94 11.01 7.23
N HIS A 44 10.60 10.33 6.29
CA HIS A 44 10.26 10.46 4.86
C HIS A 44 9.30 9.38 4.38
N ARG A 45 8.30 9.79 3.58
CA ARG A 45 7.35 8.88 2.93
C ARG A 45 7.06 9.36 1.51
N GLU A 46 6.82 8.43 0.60
CA GLU A 46 6.22 8.74 -0.70
C GLU A 46 4.81 9.31 -0.49
N ASN A 47 4.48 10.39 -1.21
CA ASN A 47 3.14 10.99 -1.20
C ASN A 47 2.68 11.35 -2.62
N PRO A 48 2.46 10.34 -3.48
CA PRO A 48 2.11 10.57 -4.88
C PRO A 48 0.67 11.07 -5.03
N LYS A 49 0.48 12.04 -5.93
CA LYS A 49 -0.85 12.35 -6.48
C LYS A 49 -1.15 11.35 -7.61
N GLY A 50 -1.94 10.32 -7.32
CA GLY A 50 -2.21 9.23 -8.25
C GLY A 50 -2.18 7.89 -7.57
N VAL A 51 -1.71 6.85 -8.26
CA VAL A 51 -1.58 5.51 -7.69
C VAL A 51 -0.58 5.53 -6.54
N HIS A 52 -1.01 5.04 -5.39
CA HIS A 52 -0.23 4.88 -4.18
C HIS A 52 -0.40 3.45 -3.67
N PHE A 53 0.69 2.88 -3.15
CA PHE A 53 0.67 1.59 -2.47
C PHE A 53 0.70 1.85 -0.98
N GLU A 54 -0.36 1.44 -0.29
CA GLU A 54 -0.65 1.82 1.09
C GLU A 54 -0.79 0.59 1.98
N ARG A 55 -0.51 0.75 3.27
CA ARG A 55 -0.72 -0.27 4.30
C ARG A 55 -2.08 -0.07 4.95
N TRP A 56 -2.77 -1.17 5.19
CA TRP A 56 -4.06 -1.17 5.87
C TRP A 56 -4.12 -2.30 6.88
N ARG A 57 -4.76 -2.05 8.03
CA ARG A 57 -5.03 -3.06 9.06
C ARG A 57 -6.54 -3.23 9.23
N HIS A 58 -7.01 -4.47 9.20
CA HIS A 58 -8.41 -4.80 9.48
C HIS A 58 -8.68 -4.81 10.98
N VAL A 59 -8.71 -3.61 11.59
CA VAL A 59 -8.76 -3.41 13.05
C VAL A 59 -10.06 -3.91 13.68
N ASN A 60 -11.18 -3.83 12.96
CA ASN A 60 -12.48 -4.33 13.42
C ASN A 60 -12.81 -5.72 12.85
N GLY A 61 -11.79 -6.46 12.39
CA GLY A 61 -11.95 -7.80 11.83
C GLY A 61 -10.77 -8.70 12.18
N CYS A 62 -10.08 -9.23 11.17
CA CYS A 62 -9.02 -10.23 11.39
C CYS A 62 -7.73 -9.69 12.06
N GLY A 63 -7.60 -8.38 12.25
CA GLY A 63 -6.48 -7.74 12.92
C GLY A 63 -5.17 -7.69 12.11
N LYS A 64 -5.12 -8.31 10.93
CA LYS A 64 -3.92 -8.44 10.09
C LYS A 64 -3.65 -7.17 9.25
N TRP A 65 -2.37 -6.95 8.97
CA TRP A 65 -1.87 -5.94 8.03
C TRP A 65 -1.79 -6.49 6.60
N PHE A 66 -2.24 -5.70 5.65
CA PHE A 66 -2.15 -5.97 4.21
C PHE A 66 -1.80 -4.69 3.45
N HIS A 67 -1.60 -4.81 2.14
CA HIS A 67 -1.36 -3.68 1.24
C HIS A 67 -2.52 -3.47 0.29
N ALA A 68 -2.76 -2.21 -0.08
CA ALA A 68 -3.75 -1.82 -1.07
C ALA A 68 -3.09 -0.92 -2.11
N ALA A 69 -3.45 -1.10 -3.38
CA ALA A 69 -3.13 -0.16 -4.44
C ALA A 69 -4.35 0.73 -4.68
N ARG A 70 -4.21 2.04 -4.51
CA ARG A 70 -5.33 2.99 -4.63
C ARG A 70 -4.89 4.29 -5.29
N CYS A 71 -5.78 4.91 -6.05
CA CYS A 71 -5.56 6.25 -6.55
C CYS A 71 -5.93 7.29 -5.48
N THR A 72 -4.97 8.08 -4.99
CA THR A 72 -5.19 9.13 -3.99
C THR A 72 -6.04 10.29 -4.50
N ASN A 73 -6.15 10.45 -5.83
CA ASN A 73 -6.96 11.50 -6.45
C ASN A 73 -8.40 11.07 -6.76
N THR A 74 -8.64 9.80 -7.12
CA THR A 74 -9.97 9.30 -7.51
C THR A 74 -10.59 8.33 -6.52
N LEU A 75 -9.83 7.94 -5.49
CA LEU A 75 -10.21 6.95 -4.48
C LEU A 75 -10.43 5.52 -5.02
N GLU A 76 -10.14 5.29 -6.30
CA GLU A 76 -10.24 3.98 -6.94
C GLU A 76 -9.25 2.98 -6.32
N VAL A 77 -9.74 1.83 -5.88
CA VAL A 77 -8.93 0.72 -5.37
C VAL A 77 -8.69 -0.27 -6.51
N PHE A 78 -7.43 -0.51 -6.85
CA PHE A 78 -7.03 -1.45 -7.90
C PHE A 78 -6.93 -2.88 -7.37
N GLY A 79 -6.70 -3.05 -6.07
CA GLY A 79 -6.68 -4.35 -5.42
C GLY A 79 -5.95 -4.33 -4.09
N THR A 80 -6.01 -5.47 -3.39
CA THR A 80 -5.34 -5.69 -2.10
C THR A 80 -4.55 -6.99 -2.14
N TYR A 81 -3.49 -7.05 -1.35
CA TYR A 81 -2.57 -8.18 -1.35
C TYR A 81 -1.82 -8.29 -0.02
N SER A 82 -1.15 -9.43 0.17
CA SER A 82 -0.39 -9.72 1.39
C SER A 82 0.66 -8.66 1.70
N ALA A 83 0.84 -8.32 2.98
CA ALA A 83 1.95 -7.49 3.44
C ALA A 83 3.29 -8.25 3.52
N GLN A 84 3.30 -9.54 3.17
CA GLN A 84 4.49 -10.39 3.13
C GLN A 84 5.15 -10.38 1.74
N THR A 85 5.14 -9.23 1.06
CA THR A 85 5.81 -9.03 -0.22
C THR A 85 6.71 -7.80 -0.14
N THR A 86 7.81 -7.79 -0.89
CA THR A 86 8.76 -6.66 -0.94
C THR A 86 8.44 -5.66 -2.05
N GLU A 87 7.55 -6.05 -2.96
CA GLU A 87 7.10 -5.28 -4.12
C GLU A 87 5.62 -5.55 -4.42
N PRO A 88 4.94 -4.66 -5.19
CA PRO A 88 3.60 -4.90 -5.67
C PRO A 88 3.52 -6.14 -6.58
N PRO A 89 2.54 -7.03 -6.36
CA PRO A 89 2.32 -8.18 -7.23
C PRO A 89 2.07 -7.79 -8.70
N LYS A 90 2.48 -8.66 -9.63
CA LYS A 90 2.36 -8.43 -11.08
C LYS A 90 0.91 -8.21 -11.52
N ASP A 91 -0.04 -8.97 -10.99
CA ASP A 91 -1.47 -8.84 -11.29
C ASP A 91 -2.05 -7.49 -10.87
N ILE A 92 -1.59 -6.95 -9.74
CA ILE A 92 -1.94 -5.59 -9.29
C ILE A 92 -1.37 -4.56 -10.27
N LEU A 93 -0.10 -4.69 -10.65
CA LEU A 93 0.54 -3.78 -11.62
C LEU A 93 -0.15 -3.82 -13.00
N ASP A 94 -0.48 -5.01 -13.49
CA ASP A 94 -1.19 -5.21 -14.76
C ASP A 94 -2.58 -4.55 -14.71
N THR A 95 -3.30 -4.70 -13.58
CA THR A 95 -4.60 -4.05 -13.34
C THR A 95 -4.48 -2.52 -13.36
N ILE A 96 -3.45 -1.97 -12.74
CA ILE A 96 -3.18 -0.53 -12.75
C ILE A 96 -2.88 -0.06 -14.18
N ARG A 97 -1.98 -0.74 -14.90
CA ARG A 97 -1.54 -0.36 -16.25
C ARG A 97 -2.66 -0.42 -17.28
N ALA A 98 -3.61 -1.35 -17.13
CA ALA A 98 -4.80 -1.42 -17.96
C ALA A 98 -5.64 -0.11 -17.88
N LYS A 99 -5.63 0.56 -16.73
CA LYS A 99 -6.36 1.82 -16.49
C LYS A 99 -5.48 3.07 -16.58
N ARG A 100 -4.17 2.92 -16.34
CA ARG A 100 -3.16 3.98 -16.32
C ARG A 100 -1.97 3.55 -17.19
N PRO A 101 -2.11 3.61 -18.53
CA PRO A 101 -1.05 3.20 -19.44
C PRO A 101 0.26 3.95 -19.15
N GLY A 102 1.37 3.21 -19.12
CA GLY A 102 2.70 3.76 -18.83
C GLY A 102 2.98 4.00 -17.35
N PHE A 103 2.10 3.61 -16.43
CA PHE A 103 2.38 3.65 -14.99
C PHE A 103 3.61 2.80 -14.65
N LYS A 104 4.50 3.37 -13.83
CA LYS A 104 5.67 2.70 -13.26
C LYS A 104 5.64 2.86 -11.75
N TRP A 105 6.05 1.82 -11.03
CA TRP A 105 6.30 1.91 -9.59
C TRP A 105 7.79 1.82 -9.34
N ARG A 106 8.40 2.92 -8.88
CA ARG A 106 9.85 3.06 -8.78
C ARG A 106 10.50 2.64 -10.11
N ASP A 107 11.40 1.65 -10.09
CA ASP A 107 12.10 1.15 -11.27
C ASP A 107 11.33 0.03 -12.00
N ILE A 108 10.18 -0.42 -11.49
CA ILE A 108 9.38 -1.50 -12.08
C ILE A 108 8.42 -0.92 -13.11
N ALA A 109 8.73 -1.20 -14.38
CA ALA A 109 7.96 -0.79 -15.56
C ALA A 109 6.73 -1.66 -15.80
#